data_AF-A0A2W4LPM3-F1
#
_entry.id   AF-A0A2W4LPM3-F1
#
_cell.length_a   1.000
_cell.length_b   1.000
_cell.length_c   1.000
_cell.angle_alpha   90.00
_cell.angle_beta   90.00
_cell.angle_gamma   90.00
#
_symmetry.space_group_name_H-M   'P 1'
#
loop_
_entity.id
_entity.type
_entity.pdbx_description
1 polymer ?
#
loop_
_entity_poly.entity_id
_entity_poly.type
_entity_poly.pdbx_seq_one_letter_code
_entity_poly.pdbx_strand_id
1 'polypeptide(L)'
;MLAEHTQVAGRSSAPSAAAARSTGLAFDWAMAVLSAWFLGGLYLDGWAHNHGLVDDTFFTPWHAVFYSGYAAVALLTLGAVLAGVLRGRPWYRALPDGHELALLGVPLFALGGVGDLTWHTLFGIEESIEALISPSHLTLATSMALILVGPLRAAIRRAAASPPATGAPAARLHERWLATGPAAISLAYTIALLAFMTQFAHPFVHLIARSSRYGDVSNALGATSVLLQSALLVGPVLFAIRRIALPPGALTLTLALTTALIALMEDRYELLPAAVGAGVAADLMLALLRPGSARPTAQHIFAFSLPVLLYLLYFLNLHLTGGLRWSIHMWGGVSFLAGITGLLLSILTTPAATRAET
;
A
#
# COMPACT_ATOMS: atom_id res chain seq x y z
N MET A 1 40.75 -31.54 51.38
CA MET A 1 40.49 -30.16 50.94
C MET A 1 40.52 -30.15 49.42
N LEU A 2 39.40 -30.51 48.79
CA LEU A 2 39.22 -30.48 47.33
C LEU A 2 37.75 -30.07 47.11
N ALA A 3 37.57 -28.82 46.69
CA ALA A 3 36.27 -28.22 46.44
C ALA A 3 35.82 -28.57 45.01
N GLU A 4 34.68 -29.26 44.88
CA GLU A 4 33.98 -29.41 43.62
C GLU A 4 33.36 -28.08 43.20
N HIS A 5 33.96 -27.44 42.20
CA HIS A 5 33.34 -26.35 41.47
C HIS A 5 32.18 -26.90 40.64
N THR A 6 30.95 -26.76 41.15
CA THR A 6 29.74 -27.04 40.38
C THR A 6 29.47 -25.84 39.46
N GLN A 7 29.90 -25.93 38.21
CA GLN A 7 29.64 -24.93 37.18
C GLN A 7 28.20 -25.10 36.67
N VAL A 8 27.26 -24.36 37.27
CA VAL A 8 25.88 -24.25 36.74
C VAL A 8 25.93 -23.35 35.50
N ALA A 9 26.15 -23.96 34.34
CA ALA A 9 26.01 -23.28 33.06
C ALA A 9 24.53 -22.98 32.80
N GLY A 10 24.13 -21.73 33.02
CA GLY A 10 22.84 -21.21 32.58
C GLY A 10 22.72 -21.32 31.07
N ARG A 11 21.99 -22.33 30.58
CA ARG A 11 21.62 -22.41 29.17
C ARG A 11 20.62 -21.31 28.87
N SER A 12 21.05 -20.23 28.22
CA SER A 12 20.14 -19.33 27.52
C SER A 12 19.53 -20.13 26.35
N SER A 13 18.39 -20.78 26.57
CA SER A 13 17.67 -21.45 25.48
C SER A 13 17.22 -20.40 24.48
N ALA A 14 17.73 -20.46 23.25
CA ALA A 14 17.25 -19.63 22.16
C ALA A 14 15.72 -19.81 22.02
N PRO A 15 14.94 -18.74 21.79
CA PRO A 15 13.50 -18.85 21.64
C PRO A 15 13.15 -19.83 20.50
N SER A 16 12.12 -20.64 20.72
CA SER A 16 11.66 -21.58 19.69
C SER A 16 11.22 -20.83 18.44
N ALA A 17 11.33 -21.48 17.27
CA ALA A 17 10.90 -20.90 16.00
C ALA A 17 9.42 -20.45 16.00
N ALA A 18 8.58 -21.07 16.84
CA ALA A 18 7.19 -20.67 17.04
C ALA A 18 7.07 -19.36 17.83
N ALA A 19 7.86 -19.18 18.91
CA ALA A 19 7.88 -17.95 19.70
C ALA A 19 8.48 -16.76 18.93
N ALA A 20 9.50 -17.02 18.09
CA ALA A 20 10.04 -16.01 17.19
C ALA A 20 9.00 -15.58 16.14
N ARG A 21 8.24 -16.54 15.59
CA ARG A 21 7.13 -16.26 14.65
C ARG A 21 6.01 -15.45 15.28
N SER A 22 5.57 -15.79 16.50
CA SER A 22 4.50 -15.07 17.19
C SER A 22 4.90 -13.62 17.49
N THR A 23 6.15 -13.41 17.91
CA THR A 23 6.69 -12.07 18.20
C THR A 23 6.77 -11.22 16.92
N GLY A 24 7.20 -11.80 15.80
CA GLY A 24 7.22 -11.10 14.52
C GLY A 24 5.82 -10.70 14.05
N LEU A 25 4.83 -11.58 14.22
CA LEU A 25 3.45 -11.29 13.81
C LEU A 25 2.79 -10.21 14.67
N ALA A 26 3.04 -10.21 15.98
CA ALA A 26 2.58 -9.14 16.86
C ALA A 26 3.14 -7.78 16.45
N PHE A 27 4.43 -7.74 16.07
CA PHE A 27 5.06 -6.52 15.57
C PHE A 27 4.48 -6.07 14.23
N ASP A 28 4.20 -7.00 13.31
CA ASP A 28 3.54 -6.68 12.02
C ASP A 28 2.19 -6.00 12.24
N TRP A 29 1.38 -6.52 13.17
CA TRP A 29 0.09 -5.92 13.52
C TRP A 29 0.25 -4.55 14.18
N ALA A 30 1.17 -4.41 15.14
CA ALA A 30 1.45 -3.12 15.76
C ALA A 30 1.85 -2.07 14.71
N MET A 31 2.74 -2.45 13.79
CA MET A 31 3.17 -1.58 12.69
C MET A 31 2.00 -1.23 11.77
N ALA A 32 1.15 -2.18 11.39
CA ALA A 32 -0.01 -1.94 10.55
C ALA A 32 -1.06 -1.03 11.21
N VAL A 33 -1.29 -1.17 12.52
CA VAL A 33 -2.23 -0.31 13.27
C VAL A 33 -1.69 1.10 13.43
N LEU A 34 -0.43 1.27 13.85
CA LEU A 34 0.16 2.61 14.00
C LEU A 34 0.32 3.31 12.64
N SER A 35 0.60 2.55 11.58
CA SER A 35 0.60 3.08 10.21
C SER A 35 -0.77 3.56 9.74
N ALA A 36 -1.87 3.05 10.32
CA ALA A 36 -3.21 3.55 10.03
C ALA A 36 -3.37 5.01 10.51
N TRP A 37 -2.87 5.31 11.71
CA TRP A 37 -2.82 6.68 12.23
C TRP A 37 -1.93 7.54 11.36
N PHE A 38 -0.72 7.07 11.06
CA PHE A 38 0.24 7.83 10.25
C PHE A 38 -0.31 8.17 8.86
N LEU A 39 -0.83 7.18 8.12
CA LEU A 39 -1.42 7.40 6.79
C LEU A 39 -2.75 8.15 6.85
N GLY A 40 -3.59 7.86 7.85
CA GLY A 40 -4.83 8.61 8.06
C GLY A 40 -4.56 10.09 8.32
N GLY A 41 -3.50 10.40 9.08
CA GLY A 41 -3.03 11.77 9.30
C GLY A 41 -2.61 12.48 8.01
N LEU A 42 -1.89 11.79 7.11
CA LEU A 42 -1.55 12.34 5.78
C LEU A 42 -2.79 12.72 4.97
N TYR A 43 -3.80 11.84 4.92
CA TYR A 43 -5.03 12.12 4.19
C TYR A 43 -5.89 13.19 4.86
N LEU A 44 -5.88 13.27 6.19
CA LEU A 44 -6.55 14.31 6.93
C LEU A 44 -5.91 15.69 6.69
N ASP A 45 -4.58 15.72 6.57
CA ASP A 45 -3.83 16.92 6.22
C ASP A 45 -4.09 17.34 4.77
N GLY A 46 -4.08 16.40 3.82
CA GLY A 46 -4.50 16.66 2.43
C GLY A 46 -5.95 17.15 2.32
N TRP A 47 -6.86 16.61 3.13
CA TRP A 47 -8.24 17.12 3.23
C TRP A 47 -8.24 18.58 3.68
N ALA A 48 -7.45 18.92 4.71
CA ALA A 48 -7.39 20.29 5.22
C ALA A 48 -6.83 21.29 4.18
N HIS A 49 -5.84 20.89 3.40
CA HIS A 49 -5.34 21.68 2.27
C HIS A 49 -6.43 21.93 1.23
N ASN A 50 -7.17 20.89 0.83
CA ASN A 50 -8.27 21.01 -0.12
C ASN A 50 -9.42 21.91 0.36
N HIS A 51 -9.50 22.16 1.66
CA HIS A 51 -10.54 22.97 2.30
C HIS A 51 -10.03 24.34 2.79
N GLY A 52 -8.80 24.74 2.42
CA GLY A 52 -8.24 26.06 2.75
C GLY A 52 -8.01 26.28 4.25
N LEU A 53 -7.61 25.22 4.97
CA LEU A 53 -7.41 25.25 6.43
C LEU A 53 -5.92 25.28 6.84
N VAL A 54 -4.98 25.37 5.89
CA VAL A 54 -3.53 25.18 6.14
C VAL A 54 -2.67 26.34 5.59
N ASP A 55 -3.29 27.43 5.13
CA ASP A 55 -2.62 28.42 4.28
C ASP A 55 -1.75 29.45 5.06
N ASP A 56 -1.96 29.59 6.36
CA ASP A 56 -1.33 30.66 7.15
C ASP A 56 -0.08 30.20 7.94
N THR A 57 0.07 28.89 8.18
CA THR A 57 1.16 28.38 9.01
C THR A 57 1.39 26.88 8.84
N PHE A 58 2.65 26.47 8.99
CA PHE A 58 3.02 25.05 9.07
C PHE A 58 2.44 24.36 10.32
N PHE A 59 2.30 25.06 11.44
CA PHE A 59 1.88 24.45 12.70
C PHE A 59 0.36 24.39 12.81
N THR A 60 -0.24 23.40 12.13
CA THR A 60 -1.69 23.15 12.17
C THR A 60 -2.05 21.93 13.02
N PRO A 61 -3.31 21.82 13.49
CA PRO A 61 -3.79 20.60 14.15
C PRO A 61 -3.67 19.36 13.25
N TRP A 62 -3.75 19.51 11.94
CA TRP A 62 -3.70 18.41 10.97
C TRP A 62 -2.28 17.87 10.80
N HIS A 63 -1.30 18.76 10.66
CA HIS A 63 0.11 18.41 10.79
C HIS A 63 0.39 17.73 12.14
N ALA A 64 -0.17 18.24 13.24
CA ALA A 64 0.01 17.60 14.55
C ALA A 64 -0.52 16.14 14.58
N VAL A 65 -1.66 15.85 13.94
CA VAL A 65 -2.18 14.47 13.81
C VAL A 65 -1.25 13.62 12.93
N PHE A 66 -0.77 14.16 11.81
CA PHE A 66 0.15 13.45 10.91
C PHE A 66 1.48 13.11 11.58
N TYR A 67 2.14 14.10 12.18
CA TYR A 67 3.42 13.94 12.86
C TYR A 67 3.33 13.13 14.16
N SER A 68 2.18 13.14 14.85
CA SER A 68 1.97 12.24 16.00
C SER A 68 1.80 10.77 15.59
N GLY A 69 1.17 10.50 14.45
CA GLY A 69 1.14 9.17 13.84
C GLY A 69 2.54 8.68 13.46
N TYR A 70 3.35 9.56 12.85
CA TYR A 70 4.78 9.30 12.62
C TYR A 70 5.51 8.98 13.93
N ALA A 71 5.34 9.81 14.96
CA ALA A 71 6.02 9.64 16.24
C ALA A 71 5.68 8.28 16.89
N ALA A 72 4.44 7.82 16.80
CA ALA A 72 4.04 6.51 17.30
C ALA A 72 4.80 5.37 16.59
N VAL A 73 4.92 5.44 15.26
CA VAL A 73 5.70 4.45 14.47
C VAL A 73 7.20 4.52 14.78
N ALA A 74 7.74 5.74 14.93
CA ALA A 74 9.13 5.96 15.28
C ALA A 74 9.46 5.38 16.66
N LEU A 75 8.59 5.58 17.65
CA LEU A 75 8.74 5.04 19.01
C LEU A 75 8.64 3.51 19.04
N LEU A 76 7.72 2.91 18.29
CA LEU A 76 7.64 1.45 18.15
C LEU A 76 8.95 0.89 17.56
N THR A 77 9.43 1.51 16.48
CA THR A 77 10.66 1.13 15.80
C THR A 77 11.87 1.26 16.72
N LEU A 78 12.03 2.40 17.37
CA LEU A 78 13.13 2.68 18.28
C LEU A 78 13.10 1.74 19.49
N GLY A 79 11.93 1.53 20.10
CA GLY A 79 11.75 0.60 21.21
C GLY A 79 12.14 -0.83 20.84
N ALA A 80 11.77 -1.29 19.65
CA ALA A 80 12.17 -2.61 19.16
C ALA A 80 13.68 -2.70 18.87
N VAL A 81 14.28 -1.64 18.33
CA VAL A 81 15.75 -1.57 18.13
C VAL A 81 16.47 -1.64 19.47
N LEU A 82 16.11 -0.78 20.42
CA LEU A 82 16.71 -0.75 21.76
C LEU A 82 16.57 -2.11 22.45
N ALA A 83 15.37 -2.70 22.42
CA ALA A 83 15.13 -4.01 23.02
C ALA A 83 15.92 -5.12 22.32
N GLY A 84 16.19 -5.01 21.01
CA GLY A 84 17.07 -5.93 20.29
C GLY A 84 18.55 -5.78 20.66
N VAL A 85 19.02 -4.54 20.75
CA VAL A 85 20.41 -4.20 21.14
C VAL A 85 20.69 -4.61 22.58
N LEU A 86 19.78 -4.34 23.51
CA LEU A 86 19.89 -4.79 24.92
C LEU A 86 19.93 -6.32 25.06
N ARG A 87 19.47 -7.06 24.05
CA ARG A 87 19.57 -8.53 23.96
C ARG A 87 20.81 -9.00 23.17
N GLY A 88 21.75 -8.10 22.88
CA GLY A 88 23.01 -8.41 22.19
C GLY A 88 22.92 -8.52 20.66
N ARG A 89 21.80 -8.12 20.02
CA ARG A 89 21.69 -8.08 18.56
C ARG A 89 22.31 -6.79 18.02
N PRO A 90 23.04 -6.81 16.90
CA PRO A 90 23.45 -5.56 16.26
C PRO A 90 22.23 -4.76 15.80
N TRP A 91 22.28 -3.43 15.89
CA TRP A 91 21.14 -2.54 15.63
C TRP A 91 20.49 -2.76 14.26
N TYR A 92 21.28 -3.04 13.22
CA TYR A 92 20.81 -3.28 11.85
C TYR A 92 20.07 -4.62 11.68
N ARG A 93 20.09 -5.50 12.69
CA ARG A 93 19.28 -6.73 12.76
C ARG A 93 18.41 -6.74 14.01
N ALA A 94 18.15 -5.59 14.65
CA ALA A 94 17.39 -5.56 15.90
C ALA A 94 15.88 -5.67 15.68
N LEU A 95 15.38 -5.16 14.55
CA LEU A 95 13.96 -5.29 14.17
C LEU A 95 13.60 -6.72 13.74
N PRO A 96 12.30 -7.07 13.79
CA PRO A 96 11.79 -8.28 13.15
C PRO A 96 11.99 -8.26 11.63
N ASP A 97 12.18 -9.44 11.04
CA ASP A 97 12.44 -9.60 9.61
C ASP A 97 11.36 -8.94 8.75
N GLY A 98 11.78 -8.17 7.75
CA GLY A 98 10.90 -7.43 6.86
C GLY A 98 10.74 -5.95 7.18
N HIS A 99 11.10 -5.53 8.40
CA HIS A 99 10.99 -4.12 8.84
C HIS A 99 12.30 -3.33 8.76
N GLU A 100 13.36 -3.88 8.17
CA GLU A 100 14.68 -3.23 8.19
C GLU A 100 14.69 -1.89 7.45
N LEU A 101 13.81 -1.71 6.46
CA LEU A 101 13.68 -0.44 5.75
C LEU A 101 13.19 0.69 6.66
N ALA A 102 12.47 0.39 7.74
CA ALA A 102 12.07 1.38 8.73
C ALA A 102 13.27 1.98 9.48
N LEU A 103 14.41 1.28 9.56
CA LEU A 103 15.65 1.84 10.12
C LEU A 103 16.19 3.01 9.32
N LEU A 104 15.89 3.05 8.01
CA LEU A 104 16.21 4.18 7.14
C LEU A 104 15.03 5.15 7.04
N GLY A 105 13.81 4.63 6.88
CA GLY A 105 12.61 5.44 6.68
C GLY A 105 12.30 6.34 7.86
N VAL A 106 12.44 5.88 9.10
CA VAL A 106 12.17 6.71 10.30
C VAL A 106 13.09 7.94 10.35
N PRO A 107 14.43 7.82 10.36
CA PRO A 107 15.29 9.00 10.39
C PRO A 107 15.16 9.87 9.14
N LEU A 108 14.95 9.27 7.95
CA LEU A 108 14.76 10.04 6.73
C LEU A 108 13.47 10.86 6.76
N PHE A 109 12.40 10.35 7.38
CA PHE A 109 11.16 11.11 7.58
C PHE A 109 11.37 12.29 8.53
N ALA A 110 12.08 12.09 9.64
CA ALA A 110 12.42 13.20 10.55
C ALA A 110 13.19 14.31 9.82
N LEU A 111 14.20 13.94 9.02
CA LEU A 111 14.95 14.88 8.21
C LEU A 111 14.07 15.54 7.14
N GLY A 112 13.19 14.77 6.50
CA GLY A 112 12.20 15.26 5.56
C GLY A 112 11.30 16.32 6.18
N GLY A 113 10.82 16.11 7.40
CA GLY A 113 9.92 17.05 8.08
C GLY A 113 10.60 18.33 8.55
N VAL A 114 11.87 18.25 8.97
CA VAL A 114 12.69 19.45 9.20
C VAL A 114 12.93 20.19 7.88
N GLY A 115 13.21 19.44 6.82
CA GLY A 115 13.34 19.98 5.46
C GLY A 115 12.07 20.68 5.00
N ASP A 116 10.91 20.09 5.26
CA ASP A 116 9.58 20.60 4.92
C ASP A 116 9.26 21.91 5.62
N LEU A 117 9.43 21.96 6.95
CA LEU A 117 9.32 23.19 7.73
C LEU A 117 10.27 24.28 7.19
N THR A 118 11.52 23.90 6.89
CA THR A 118 12.52 24.84 6.36
C THR A 118 12.10 25.35 4.98
N TRP A 119 11.59 24.46 4.12
CA TRP A 119 11.17 24.76 2.76
C TRP A 119 10.00 25.74 2.77
N HIS A 120 8.99 25.48 3.61
CA HIS A 120 7.87 26.39 3.83
C HIS A 120 8.30 27.76 4.36
N THR A 121 9.31 27.80 5.23
CA THR A 121 9.83 29.07 5.77
C THR A 121 10.58 29.89 4.73
N LEU A 122 11.30 29.24 3.80
CA LEU A 122 12.13 29.92 2.81
C LEU A 122 11.38 30.27 1.52
N PHE A 123 10.44 29.42 1.09
CA PHE A 123 9.79 29.50 -0.22
C PHE A 123 8.27 29.67 -0.15
N GLY A 124 7.69 29.68 1.05
CA GLY A 124 6.24 29.74 1.27
C GLY A 124 5.59 28.35 1.22
N ILE A 125 4.28 28.31 1.47
CA ILE A 125 3.50 27.07 1.40
C ILE A 125 3.16 26.80 -0.07
N GLU A 126 3.63 25.68 -0.61
CA GLU A 126 3.33 25.32 -2.00
C GLU A 126 1.84 25.02 -2.18
N GLU A 127 1.28 25.47 -3.31
CA GLU A 127 -0.10 25.20 -3.68
C GLU A 127 -0.20 24.12 -4.77
N SER A 128 -1.33 23.42 -4.81
CA SER A 128 -1.69 22.55 -5.93
C SER A 128 -0.67 21.41 -6.16
N ILE A 129 -0.28 21.18 -7.41
CA ILE A 129 0.64 20.09 -7.80
C ILE A 129 2.03 20.28 -7.18
N GLU A 130 2.46 21.52 -6.94
CA GLU A 130 3.81 21.81 -6.43
C GLU A 130 4.02 21.22 -5.03
N ALA A 131 2.99 21.26 -4.18
CA ALA A 131 3.03 20.64 -2.85
C ALA A 131 3.36 19.14 -2.92
N LEU A 132 2.83 18.41 -3.90
CA LEU A 132 3.06 16.96 -4.00
C LEU A 132 4.46 16.60 -4.52
N ILE A 133 5.06 17.46 -5.34
CA ILE A 133 6.31 17.17 -6.06
C ILE A 133 7.51 17.89 -5.41
N SER A 134 7.29 18.70 -4.37
CA SER A 134 8.38 19.40 -3.72
C SER A 134 9.39 18.43 -3.07
N PRO A 135 10.69 18.79 -3.02
CA PRO A 135 11.72 17.87 -2.54
C PRO A 135 11.48 17.32 -1.12
N SER A 136 10.88 18.13 -0.23
CA SER A 136 10.53 17.72 1.13
C SER A 136 9.43 16.66 1.13
N HIS A 137 8.32 16.91 0.43
CA HIS A 137 7.20 15.97 0.31
C HIS A 137 7.62 14.65 -0.36
N LEU A 138 8.45 14.69 -1.40
CA LEU A 138 9.00 13.47 -2.01
C LEU A 138 9.87 12.67 -1.02
N THR A 139 10.65 13.36 -0.17
CA THR A 139 11.46 12.73 0.88
C THR A 139 10.56 12.10 1.95
N LEU A 140 9.53 12.82 2.41
CA LEU A 140 8.54 12.35 3.38
C LEU A 140 7.79 11.12 2.84
N ALA A 141 7.26 11.19 1.62
CA ALA A 141 6.53 10.10 0.99
C ALA A 141 7.41 8.87 0.77
N THR A 142 8.65 9.05 0.29
CA THR A 142 9.60 7.94 0.12
C THR A 142 9.90 7.27 1.46
N SER A 143 10.13 8.06 2.50
CA SER A 143 10.39 7.58 3.86
C SER A 143 9.21 6.80 4.43
N MET A 144 8.00 7.33 4.24
CA MET A 144 6.76 6.67 4.63
C MET A 144 6.59 5.36 3.87
N ALA A 145 6.85 5.31 2.56
CA ALA A 145 6.80 4.08 1.78
C ALA A 145 7.75 3.00 2.33
N LEU A 146 8.99 3.37 2.69
CA LEU A 146 9.97 2.45 3.29
C LEU A 146 9.47 1.82 4.61
N ILE A 147 8.69 2.58 5.38
CA ILE A 147 8.06 2.13 6.63
C ILE A 147 6.85 1.22 6.32
N LEU A 148 5.91 1.70 5.49
CA LEU A 148 4.63 1.07 5.23
C LEU A 148 4.74 -0.34 4.62
N VAL A 149 5.78 -0.59 3.82
CA VAL A 149 5.98 -1.91 3.17
C VAL A 149 6.48 -3.01 4.12
N GLY A 150 6.82 -2.67 5.38
CA GLY A 150 7.39 -3.59 6.37
C GLY A 150 6.59 -4.89 6.55
N PRO A 151 5.30 -4.83 6.92
CA PRO A 151 4.48 -6.04 7.11
C PRO A 151 4.34 -6.90 5.86
N LEU A 152 4.24 -6.29 4.66
CA LEU A 152 4.20 -7.03 3.40
C LEU A 152 5.52 -7.80 3.16
N ARG A 153 6.66 -7.14 3.35
CA ARG A 153 7.98 -7.80 3.25
C ARG A 153 8.15 -8.92 4.27
N ALA A 154 7.67 -8.71 5.50
CA ALA A 154 7.71 -9.71 6.57
C ALA A 154 6.93 -10.97 6.17
N ALA A 155 5.71 -10.81 5.64
CA ALA A 155 4.89 -11.93 5.18
C ALA A 155 5.51 -12.69 4.00
N ILE A 156 6.12 -11.98 3.03
CA ILE A 156 6.83 -12.60 1.90
C ILE A 156 7.97 -13.49 2.39
N ARG A 157 8.77 -13.00 3.35
CA ARG A 157 9.88 -13.77 3.91
C ARG A 157 9.40 -14.98 4.70
N ARG A 158 8.31 -14.84 5.47
CA ARG A 158 7.68 -15.98 6.17
C ARG A 158 7.19 -17.04 5.19
N ALA A 159 6.52 -16.63 4.11
CA ALA A 159 6.03 -17.54 3.08
C ALA A 159 7.17 -18.30 2.38
N ALA A 160 8.32 -17.64 2.16
CA ALA A 160 9.51 -18.27 1.61
C ALA A 160 10.17 -19.26 2.58
N ALA A 161 10.21 -18.93 3.88
CA ALA A 161 10.84 -19.77 4.90
C ALA A 161 9.98 -20.97 5.34
N SER A 162 8.66 -20.90 5.14
CA SER A 162 7.73 -21.96 5.54
C SER A 162 6.65 -22.13 4.46
N PRO A 163 6.98 -22.86 3.38
CA PRO A 163 5.99 -23.20 2.35
C PRO A 163 4.83 -23.99 2.98
N PRO A 164 3.59 -23.83 2.48
CA PRO A 164 2.48 -24.64 2.96
C PRO A 164 2.78 -26.13 2.77
N ALA A 165 2.57 -26.94 3.81
CA ALA A 165 2.69 -28.39 3.70
C ALA A 165 1.68 -28.92 2.67
N THR A 166 2.13 -29.81 1.80
CA THR A 166 1.28 -30.45 0.79
C THR A 166 0.17 -31.24 1.48
N GLY A 167 -1.09 -30.96 1.12
CA GLY A 167 -2.27 -31.64 1.68
C GLY A 167 -2.81 -31.07 2.99
N ALA A 168 -2.26 -29.96 3.51
CA ALA A 168 -2.84 -29.29 4.67
C ALA A 168 -4.26 -28.77 4.36
N PRO A 169 -5.23 -28.90 5.29
CA PRO A 169 -6.56 -28.34 5.11
C PRO A 169 -6.48 -26.82 4.91
N ALA A 170 -7.42 -26.28 4.13
CA ALA A 170 -7.46 -24.84 3.89
C ALA A 170 -7.63 -24.10 5.22
N ALA A 171 -6.68 -23.21 5.54
CA ALA A 171 -6.75 -22.37 6.73
C ALA A 171 -8.08 -21.61 6.78
N ARG A 172 -8.66 -21.52 7.99
CA ARG A 172 -9.91 -20.80 8.24
C ARG A 172 -9.71 -19.31 7.96
N LEU A 173 -10.80 -18.58 7.69
CA LEU A 173 -10.73 -17.15 7.35
C LEU A 173 -9.96 -16.34 8.40
N HIS A 174 -10.27 -16.52 9.69
CA HIS A 174 -9.60 -15.80 10.78
C HIS A 174 -8.10 -16.14 10.87
N GLU A 175 -7.71 -17.40 10.66
CA GLU A 175 -6.30 -17.82 10.66
C GLU A 175 -5.52 -17.14 9.52
N ARG A 176 -6.14 -17.02 8.34
CA ARG A 176 -5.54 -16.30 7.20
C ARG A 176 -5.36 -14.83 7.52
N TRP A 177 -6.39 -14.18 8.05
CA TRP A 177 -6.29 -12.76 8.44
C TRP A 177 -5.24 -12.54 9.52
N LEU A 178 -5.18 -13.40 10.55
CA LEU A 178 -4.13 -13.29 11.55
C LEU A 178 -2.73 -13.39 10.94
N ALA A 179 -2.52 -14.28 9.98
CA ALA A 179 -1.21 -14.54 9.38
C ALA A 179 -0.76 -13.53 8.30
N THR A 180 -1.68 -13.10 7.43
CA THR A 180 -1.38 -12.25 6.26
C THR A 180 -2.20 -10.95 6.20
N GLY A 181 -3.06 -10.69 7.18
CA GLY A 181 -3.81 -9.43 7.33
C GLY A 181 -2.92 -8.18 7.40
N PRO A 182 -1.82 -8.16 8.19
CA PRO A 182 -0.90 -7.02 8.20
C PRO A 182 -0.30 -6.73 6.83
N ALA A 183 -0.03 -7.76 6.03
CA ALA A 183 0.49 -7.62 4.69
C ALA A 183 -0.55 -7.09 3.70
N ALA A 184 -1.82 -7.53 3.83
CA ALA A 184 -2.93 -6.98 3.04
C ALA A 184 -3.16 -5.50 3.33
N ILE A 185 -3.11 -5.11 4.61
CA ILE A 185 -3.22 -3.72 5.07
C ILE A 185 -2.03 -2.89 4.55
N SER A 186 -0.80 -3.40 4.69
CA SER A 186 0.42 -2.78 4.18
C SER A 186 0.39 -2.56 2.65
N LEU A 187 -0.13 -3.53 1.89
CA LEU A 187 -0.36 -3.39 0.45
C LEU A 187 -1.36 -2.26 0.17
N ALA A 188 -2.48 -2.22 0.88
CA ALA A 188 -3.49 -1.17 0.74
C ALA A 188 -2.92 0.22 1.02
N TYR A 189 -2.15 0.36 2.11
CA TYR A 189 -1.48 1.61 2.47
C TYR A 189 -0.44 2.05 1.45
N THR A 190 0.31 1.11 0.87
CA THR A 190 1.29 1.42 -0.17
C THR A 190 0.60 1.97 -1.42
N ILE A 191 -0.50 1.34 -1.85
CA ILE A 191 -1.29 1.81 -2.99
C ILE A 191 -1.97 3.16 -2.67
N ALA A 192 -2.46 3.35 -1.45
CA ALA A 192 -3.03 4.62 -1.01
C ALA A 192 -1.99 5.74 -1.03
N LEU A 193 -0.78 5.53 -0.50
CA LEU A 193 0.28 6.52 -0.57
C LEU A 193 0.65 6.89 -2.02
N LEU A 194 0.71 5.89 -2.92
CA LEU A 194 0.91 6.15 -4.35
C LEU A 194 -0.25 6.97 -4.95
N ALA A 195 -1.50 6.64 -4.60
CA ALA A 195 -2.67 7.38 -5.05
C ALA A 195 -2.68 8.82 -4.54
N PHE A 196 -2.28 9.06 -3.29
CA PHE A 196 -2.13 10.39 -2.72
C PHE A 196 -1.05 11.20 -3.45
N MET A 197 0.14 10.63 -3.64
CA MET A 197 1.25 11.35 -4.30
C MET A 197 0.98 11.62 -5.77
N THR A 198 0.14 10.80 -6.42
CA THR A 198 -0.23 10.95 -7.83
C THR A 198 -1.67 11.46 -8.01
N GLN A 199 -2.24 12.10 -6.97
CA GLN A 199 -3.64 12.56 -6.99
C GLN A 199 -3.95 13.56 -8.11
N PHE A 200 -2.95 14.36 -8.51
CA PHE A 200 -3.01 15.26 -9.68
C PHE A 200 -3.34 14.53 -11.00
N ALA A 201 -3.13 13.21 -11.03
CA ALA A 201 -3.48 12.32 -12.13
C ALA A 201 -4.28 11.12 -11.60
N HIS A 202 -5.35 11.39 -10.85
CA HIS A 202 -6.24 10.36 -10.31
C HIS A 202 -7.71 10.56 -10.77
N PRO A 203 -8.35 9.56 -11.40
CA PRO A 203 -9.69 9.72 -11.98
C PRO A 203 -10.81 9.82 -10.94
N PHE A 204 -10.57 9.45 -9.68
CA PHE A 204 -11.53 9.68 -8.58
C PHE A 204 -11.39 11.06 -7.93
N VAL A 205 -10.30 11.78 -8.24
CA VAL A 205 -10.06 13.17 -7.77
C VAL A 205 -10.55 14.12 -8.86
N HIS A 206 -9.96 14.02 -10.05
CA HIS A 206 -10.33 14.83 -11.21
C HIS A 206 -11.33 14.08 -12.10
N LEU A 207 -12.62 14.35 -11.89
CA LEU A 207 -13.74 13.73 -12.63
C LEU A 207 -13.88 14.29 -14.06
N ILE A 208 -12.82 14.25 -14.86
CA ILE A 208 -12.77 14.81 -16.23
C ILE A 208 -13.91 14.23 -17.09
N ALA A 209 -14.23 12.95 -16.91
CA ALA A 209 -15.31 12.27 -17.59
C ALA A 209 -16.72 12.85 -17.31
N ARG A 210 -16.88 13.75 -16.32
CA ARG A 210 -18.14 14.44 -16.01
C ARG A 210 -18.39 15.70 -16.82
N SER A 211 -17.43 16.20 -17.58
CA SER A 211 -17.55 17.46 -18.29
C SER A 211 -17.32 17.29 -19.78
N SER A 212 -18.21 17.87 -20.58
CA SER A 212 -18.06 18.03 -22.03
C SER A 212 -17.33 19.32 -22.40
N ARG A 213 -16.98 20.16 -21.42
CA ARG A 213 -16.30 21.46 -21.63
C ARG A 213 -14.79 21.33 -21.79
N TYR A 214 -14.26 20.16 -21.47
CA TYR A 214 -12.85 19.84 -21.58
C TYR A 214 -12.49 19.52 -23.04
N GLY A 215 -11.47 20.22 -23.55
CA GLY A 215 -10.89 19.93 -24.85
C GLY A 215 -10.05 18.65 -24.85
N ASP A 216 -9.49 18.31 -26.01
CA ASP A 216 -8.75 17.07 -26.23
C ASP A 216 -7.61 16.85 -25.23
N VAL A 217 -6.91 17.90 -24.81
CA VAL A 217 -5.83 17.83 -23.81
C VAL A 217 -6.32 17.31 -22.47
N SER A 218 -7.42 17.85 -21.95
CA SER A 218 -8.00 17.40 -20.68
C SER A 218 -8.53 15.97 -20.79
N ASN A 219 -9.16 15.61 -21.92
CA ASN A 219 -9.58 14.23 -22.16
C ASN A 219 -8.39 13.26 -22.22
N ALA A 220 -7.28 13.67 -22.83
CA ALA A 220 -6.04 12.91 -22.84
C ALA A 220 -5.46 12.76 -21.43
N LEU A 221 -5.46 13.82 -20.60
CA LEU A 221 -5.04 13.74 -19.20
C LEU A 221 -5.92 12.78 -18.38
N GLY A 222 -7.24 12.80 -18.58
CA GLY A 222 -8.16 11.87 -17.96
C GLY A 222 -7.94 10.42 -18.40
N ALA A 223 -7.59 10.20 -19.67
CA ALA A 223 -7.23 8.87 -20.14
C ALA A 223 -5.88 8.41 -19.55
N THR A 224 -4.88 9.29 -19.52
CA THR A 224 -3.57 9.01 -18.93
C THR A 224 -3.67 8.71 -17.43
N SER A 225 -4.50 9.42 -16.67
CA SER A 225 -4.70 9.14 -15.24
C SER A 225 -5.27 7.74 -15.02
N VAL A 226 -6.23 7.31 -15.83
CA VAL A 226 -6.78 5.94 -15.79
C VAL A 226 -5.67 4.90 -16.01
N LEU A 227 -4.80 5.09 -17.01
CA LEU A 227 -3.70 4.16 -17.29
C LEU A 227 -2.63 4.16 -16.19
N LEU A 228 -2.25 5.34 -15.69
CA LEU A 228 -1.28 5.50 -14.61
C LEU A 228 -1.78 4.78 -13.34
N GLN A 229 -3.00 5.08 -12.89
CA GLN A 229 -3.55 4.46 -11.69
C GLN A 229 -3.79 2.95 -11.88
N SER A 230 -4.08 2.49 -13.10
CA SER A 230 -4.11 1.04 -13.41
C SER A 230 -2.76 0.38 -13.17
N ALA A 231 -1.66 1.00 -13.61
CA ALA A 231 -0.33 0.46 -13.41
C ALA A 231 0.05 0.45 -11.91
N LEU A 232 -0.24 1.55 -11.20
CA LEU A 232 0.04 1.69 -9.77
C LEU A 232 -0.80 0.76 -8.89
N LEU A 233 -1.99 0.33 -9.35
CA LEU A 233 -2.80 -0.70 -8.70
C LEU A 233 -2.31 -2.11 -9.06
N VAL A 234 -2.24 -2.43 -10.35
CA VAL A 234 -2.00 -3.81 -10.82
C VAL A 234 -0.58 -4.27 -10.49
N GLY A 235 0.43 -3.40 -10.59
CA GLY A 235 1.82 -3.75 -10.33
C GLY A 235 2.04 -4.32 -8.91
N PRO A 236 1.74 -3.56 -7.84
CA PRO A 236 1.85 -4.05 -6.46
C PRO A 236 0.97 -5.26 -6.16
N VAL A 237 -0.26 -5.31 -6.71
CA VAL A 237 -1.15 -6.47 -6.54
C VAL A 237 -0.53 -7.73 -7.16
N LEU A 238 -0.06 -7.66 -8.40
CA LEU A 238 0.63 -8.78 -9.06
C LEU A 238 1.87 -9.22 -8.29
N PHE A 239 2.66 -8.26 -7.78
CA PHE A 239 3.81 -8.56 -6.95
C PHE A 239 3.41 -9.33 -5.69
N ALA A 240 2.35 -8.91 -4.99
CA ALA A 240 1.88 -9.54 -3.76
C ALA A 240 1.32 -10.96 -3.99
N ILE A 241 0.38 -11.13 -4.93
CA ILE A 241 -0.29 -12.43 -5.16
C ILE A 241 0.67 -13.52 -5.65
N ARG A 242 1.81 -13.14 -6.23
CA ARG A 242 2.86 -14.06 -6.67
C ARG A 242 3.73 -14.57 -5.52
N ARG A 243 3.71 -13.92 -4.36
CA ARG A 243 4.63 -14.17 -3.25
C ARG A 243 3.92 -14.63 -1.98
N ILE A 244 2.69 -14.19 -1.78
CA ILE A 244 1.88 -14.53 -0.60
C ILE A 244 0.45 -14.84 -0.99
N ALA A 245 -0.19 -15.71 -0.21
CA ALA A 245 -1.63 -15.91 -0.29
C ALA A 245 -2.32 -14.77 0.46
N LEU A 246 -2.94 -13.84 -0.27
CA LEU A 246 -3.77 -12.80 0.33
C LEU A 246 -4.99 -13.43 1.02
N PRO A 247 -5.42 -12.88 2.17
CA PRO A 247 -6.66 -13.32 2.79
C PRO A 247 -7.87 -12.93 1.92
N PRO A 248 -8.96 -13.71 1.92
CA PRO A 248 -10.18 -13.33 1.22
C PRO A 248 -10.67 -11.94 1.67
N GLY A 249 -10.99 -11.07 0.72
CA GLY A 249 -11.41 -9.69 0.99
C GLY A 249 -10.28 -8.67 0.99
N ALA A 250 -9.02 -9.10 0.77
CA ALA A 250 -7.88 -8.19 0.76
C ALA A 250 -7.96 -7.14 -0.35
N LEU A 251 -8.40 -7.52 -1.56
CA LEU A 251 -8.50 -6.58 -2.68
C LEU A 251 -9.70 -5.66 -2.53
N THR A 252 -10.79 -6.15 -1.93
CA THR A 252 -11.91 -5.33 -1.49
C THR A 252 -11.47 -4.30 -0.47
N LEU A 253 -10.72 -4.71 0.56
CA LEU A 253 -10.14 -3.78 1.53
C LEU A 253 -9.24 -2.75 0.84
N THR A 254 -8.35 -3.19 -0.07
CA THR A 254 -7.46 -2.29 -0.79
C THR A 254 -8.22 -1.21 -1.55
N LEU A 255 -9.15 -1.59 -2.44
CA LEU A 255 -9.88 -0.63 -3.26
C LEU A 255 -10.85 0.22 -2.46
N ALA A 256 -11.55 -0.38 -1.48
CA ALA A 256 -12.47 0.36 -0.62
C ALA A 256 -11.72 1.39 0.23
N LEU A 257 -10.58 1.03 0.83
CA LEU A 257 -9.80 1.93 1.65
C LEU A 257 -9.20 3.07 0.82
N THR A 258 -8.55 2.77 -0.31
CA THR A 258 -7.92 3.80 -1.15
C THR A 258 -8.96 4.78 -1.66
N THR A 259 -10.11 4.28 -2.12
CA THR A 259 -11.21 5.15 -2.56
C THR A 259 -11.87 5.88 -1.40
N ALA A 260 -12.04 5.29 -0.22
CA ALA A 260 -12.60 5.98 0.94
C ALA A 260 -11.73 7.14 1.40
N LEU A 261 -10.40 6.97 1.39
CA LEU A 261 -9.45 8.03 1.74
C LEU A 261 -9.47 9.18 0.72
N ILE A 262 -9.51 8.87 -0.59
CA ILE A 262 -9.70 9.89 -1.64
C ILE A 262 -11.07 10.56 -1.53
N ALA A 263 -12.13 9.77 -1.27
CA ALA A 263 -13.49 10.29 -1.13
C ALA A 263 -13.63 11.21 0.08
N LEU A 264 -12.96 10.90 1.19
CA LEU A 264 -12.88 11.79 2.35
C LEU A 264 -12.21 13.12 1.98
N MET A 265 -11.09 13.06 1.26
CA MET A 265 -10.29 14.22 0.88
C MET A 265 -11.00 15.18 -0.09
N GLU A 266 -11.88 14.65 -0.94
CA GLU A 266 -12.55 15.36 -2.04
C GLU A 266 -14.08 15.49 -1.88
N ASP A 267 -14.64 14.97 -0.78
CA ASP A 267 -16.07 14.79 -0.55
C ASP A 267 -16.79 14.05 -1.71
N ARG A 268 -16.20 12.94 -2.17
CA ARG A 268 -16.67 12.11 -3.30
C ARG A 268 -17.15 10.71 -2.89
N TYR A 269 -17.95 10.63 -1.83
CA TYR A 269 -18.43 9.36 -1.28
C TYR A 269 -19.28 8.54 -2.27
N GLU A 270 -19.85 9.18 -3.29
CA GLU A 270 -20.65 8.51 -4.32
C GLU A 270 -19.85 7.51 -5.17
N LEU A 271 -18.52 7.58 -5.17
CA LEU A 271 -17.66 6.69 -5.95
C LEU A 271 -17.30 5.39 -5.21
N LEU A 272 -17.56 5.32 -3.91
CA LEU A 272 -17.21 4.17 -3.06
C LEU A 272 -17.87 2.85 -3.51
N PRO A 273 -19.15 2.81 -3.95
CA PRO A 273 -19.77 1.57 -4.42
C PRO A 273 -19.05 0.94 -5.61
N ALA A 274 -18.52 1.75 -6.53
CA ALA A 274 -17.76 1.25 -7.68
C ALA A 274 -16.48 0.54 -7.25
N ALA A 275 -15.73 1.13 -6.31
CA ALA A 275 -14.50 0.55 -5.79
C ALA A 275 -14.74 -0.73 -4.98
N VAL A 276 -15.79 -0.74 -4.14
CA VAL A 276 -16.20 -1.94 -3.38
C VAL A 276 -16.61 -3.07 -4.33
N GLY A 277 -17.45 -2.77 -5.34
CA GLY A 277 -17.88 -3.75 -6.34
C GLY A 277 -16.70 -4.34 -7.12
N ALA A 278 -15.76 -3.48 -7.54
CA ALA A 278 -14.54 -3.91 -8.23
C ALA A 278 -13.65 -4.79 -7.34
N GLY A 279 -13.53 -4.44 -6.06
CA GLY A 279 -12.78 -5.21 -5.08
C GLY A 279 -13.37 -6.60 -4.81
N VAL A 280 -14.70 -6.69 -4.66
CA VAL A 280 -15.40 -7.98 -4.51
C VAL A 280 -15.19 -8.84 -5.75
N ALA A 281 -15.31 -8.24 -6.95
CA ALA A 281 -15.03 -8.95 -8.19
C ALA A 281 -13.57 -9.42 -8.27
N ALA A 282 -12.61 -8.60 -7.82
CA ALA A 282 -11.21 -8.95 -7.77
C ALA A 282 -10.91 -10.11 -6.81
N ASP A 283 -11.48 -10.11 -5.61
CA ASP A 283 -11.36 -11.21 -4.65
C ASP A 283 -12.02 -12.50 -5.18
N LEU A 284 -13.17 -12.38 -5.86
CA LEU A 284 -13.81 -13.52 -6.53
C LEU A 284 -12.91 -14.09 -7.63
N MET A 285 -12.33 -13.24 -8.47
CA MET A 285 -11.37 -13.66 -9.49
C MET A 285 -10.13 -14.32 -8.87
N LEU A 286 -9.61 -13.80 -7.75
CA LEU A 286 -8.49 -14.40 -7.02
C LEU A 286 -8.85 -15.81 -6.51
N ALA A 287 -10.06 -16.00 -6.00
CA ALA A 287 -10.56 -17.29 -5.51
C ALA A 287 -10.80 -18.31 -6.64
N LEU A 288 -11.37 -17.86 -7.77
CA LEU A 288 -11.74 -18.70 -8.91
C LEU A 288 -10.54 -19.03 -9.81
N LEU A 289 -9.82 -18.01 -10.27
CA LEU A 289 -8.73 -18.16 -11.23
C LEU A 289 -7.45 -18.67 -10.55
N ARG A 290 -7.25 -18.30 -9.27
CA ARG A 290 -6.02 -18.57 -8.49
C ARG A 290 -4.77 -18.19 -9.28
N PRO A 291 -4.65 -16.92 -9.73
CA PRO A 291 -3.52 -16.43 -10.49
C PRO A 291 -2.21 -16.66 -9.73
N GLY A 292 -1.15 -17.04 -10.44
CA GLY A 292 0.16 -17.27 -9.86
C GLY A 292 1.19 -17.69 -10.90
N SER A 293 2.45 -17.84 -10.50
CA SER A 293 3.55 -18.20 -11.41
C SER A 293 3.32 -19.53 -12.14
N ALA A 294 2.63 -20.48 -11.50
CA ALA A 294 2.28 -21.77 -12.11
C ALA A 294 1.07 -21.71 -13.06
N ARG A 295 0.35 -20.58 -13.11
CA ARG A 295 -0.87 -20.38 -13.91
C ARG A 295 -0.81 -19.04 -14.65
N PRO A 296 0.11 -18.90 -15.62
CA PRO A 296 0.38 -17.63 -16.29
C PRO A 296 -0.86 -17.06 -16.99
N THR A 297 -1.65 -17.89 -17.68
CA THR A 297 -2.91 -17.45 -18.33
C THR A 297 -3.90 -16.89 -17.31
N ALA A 298 -4.07 -17.53 -16.15
CA ALA A 298 -4.94 -17.01 -15.09
C ALA A 298 -4.43 -15.67 -14.56
N GLN A 299 -3.11 -15.50 -14.45
CA GLN A 299 -2.48 -14.23 -14.07
C GLN A 299 -2.73 -13.13 -15.11
N HIS A 300 -2.61 -13.44 -16.40
CA HIS A 300 -2.90 -12.50 -17.50
C HIS A 300 -4.37 -12.07 -17.51
N ILE A 301 -5.30 -13.02 -17.39
CA ILE A 301 -6.74 -12.74 -17.32
C ILE A 301 -7.05 -11.87 -16.11
N PHE A 302 -6.47 -12.19 -14.95
CA PHE A 302 -6.64 -11.41 -13.73
C PHE A 302 -6.12 -9.97 -13.91
N ALA A 303 -4.89 -9.83 -14.41
CA ALA A 303 -4.23 -8.53 -14.58
C ALA A 303 -4.94 -7.63 -15.59
N PHE A 304 -5.49 -8.20 -16.66
CA PHE A 304 -6.30 -7.48 -17.62
C PHE A 304 -7.65 -7.06 -17.02
N SER A 305 -8.33 -8.01 -16.37
CA SER A 305 -9.73 -7.80 -15.96
C SER A 305 -9.87 -6.91 -14.73
N LEU A 306 -8.88 -6.89 -13.83
CA LEU A 306 -8.92 -6.06 -12.61
C LEU A 306 -9.17 -4.56 -12.91
N PRO A 307 -8.30 -3.87 -13.68
CA PRO A 307 -8.52 -2.45 -13.98
C PRO A 307 -9.73 -2.25 -14.91
N VAL A 308 -10.02 -3.17 -15.84
CA VAL A 308 -11.21 -3.11 -16.70
C VAL A 308 -12.48 -3.05 -15.85
N LEU A 309 -12.64 -3.98 -14.89
CA LEU A 309 -13.81 -4.03 -14.02
C LEU A 309 -13.91 -2.80 -13.13
N LEU A 310 -12.79 -2.32 -12.57
CA LEU A 310 -12.75 -1.09 -11.80
C LEU A 310 -13.29 0.10 -12.60
N TYR A 311 -12.78 0.31 -13.81
CA TYR A 311 -13.18 1.47 -14.60
C TYR A 311 -14.56 1.34 -15.22
N LEU A 312 -14.98 0.14 -15.61
CA LEU A 312 -16.36 -0.09 -16.05
C LEU A 312 -17.36 0.20 -14.92
N LEU A 313 -17.08 -0.22 -13.68
CA LEU A 313 -17.92 0.10 -12.53
C LEU A 313 -17.86 1.58 -12.16
N TYR A 314 -16.69 2.22 -12.26
CA TYR A 314 -16.55 3.66 -12.09
C TYR A 314 -17.39 4.45 -13.09
N PHE A 315 -17.30 4.14 -14.39
CA PHE A 315 -18.08 4.81 -15.43
C PHE A 315 -19.56 4.48 -15.35
N LEU A 316 -19.93 3.25 -14.97
CA LEU A 316 -21.32 2.90 -14.67
C LEU A 316 -21.86 3.75 -13.51
N ASN A 317 -21.09 3.91 -12.44
CA ASN A 317 -21.47 4.76 -11.32
C ASN A 317 -21.65 6.23 -11.74
N LEU A 318 -20.74 6.76 -12.56
CA LEU A 318 -20.89 8.09 -13.15
C LEU A 318 -22.14 8.20 -14.04
N HIS A 319 -22.47 7.15 -14.78
CA HIS A 319 -23.67 7.13 -15.61
C HIS A 319 -24.94 7.15 -14.76
N LEU A 320 -25.02 6.29 -13.74
CA LEU A 320 -26.17 6.19 -12.82
C LEU A 320 -26.38 7.46 -12.00
N THR A 321 -25.31 8.18 -11.67
CA THR A 321 -25.37 9.47 -10.96
C THR A 321 -25.60 10.67 -11.90
N GLY A 322 -25.85 10.42 -13.20
CA GLY A 322 -26.08 11.48 -14.20
C GLY A 322 -24.83 12.30 -14.56
N GLY A 323 -23.66 11.85 -14.13
CA GLY A 323 -22.37 12.54 -14.30
C GLY A 323 -21.66 12.25 -15.62
N LEU A 324 -21.78 11.06 -16.22
CA LEU A 324 -20.95 10.70 -17.38
C LEU A 324 -21.24 11.56 -18.63
N ARG A 325 -20.20 12.16 -19.21
CA ARG A 325 -20.27 12.96 -20.47
C ARG A 325 -19.37 12.42 -21.58
N TRP A 326 -18.40 11.57 -21.26
CA TRP A 326 -17.58 10.91 -22.26
C TRP A 326 -18.40 9.96 -23.15
N SER A 327 -18.03 9.89 -24.43
CA SER A 327 -18.62 8.96 -25.38
C SER A 327 -18.25 7.51 -25.07
N ILE A 328 -18.99 6.55 -25.64
CA ILE A 328 -18.70 5.12 -25.56
C ILE A 328 -17.27 4.78 -26.00
N HIS A 329 -16.75 5.48 -27.01
CA HIS A 329 -15.38 5.28 -27.50
C HIS A 329 -14.34 5.66 -26.45
N MET A 330 -14.61 6.71 -25.68
CA MET A 330 -13.70 7.17 -24.62
C MET A 330 -13.74 6.24 -23.41
N TRP A 331 -14.90 6.06 -22.78
CA TRP A 331 -14.96 5.28 -21.53
C TRP A 331 -14.75 3.78 -21.76
N GLY A 332 -15.23 3.23 -22.88
CA GLY A 332 -14.99 1.84 -23.27
C GLY A 332 -13.53 1.62 -23.68
N GLY A 333 -13.00 2.50 -24.52
CA GLY A 333 -11.62 2.43 -25.01
C GLY A 333 -10.58 2.54 -23.89
N VAL A 334 -10.73 3.52 -22.99
CA VAL A 334 -9.78 3.70 -21.87
C VAL A 334 -9.84 2.54 -20.88
N SER A 335 -11.03 1.98 -20.61
CA SER A 335 -11.17 0.82 -19.72
C SER A 335 -10.45 -0.40 -20.31
N PHE A 336 -10.54 -0.59 -21.63
CA PHE A 336 -9.83 -1.66 -22.32
C PHE A 336 -8.31 -1.44 -22.34
N LEU A 337 -7.85 -0.21 -22.60
CA LEU A 337 -6.43 0.15 -22.54
C LEU A 337 -5.85 -0.05 -21.14
N ALA A 338 -6.60 0.28 -20.09
CA ALA A 338 -6.24 -0.01 -18.70
C ALA A 338 -6.02 -1.52 -18.48
N GLY A 339 -6.85 -2.36 -19.09
CA GLY A 339 -6.65 -3.80 -19.15
C GLY A 339 -5.36 -4.20 -19.88
N ILE A 340 -5.06 -3.59 -21.02
CA ILE A 340 -3.80 -3.82 -21.75
C ILE A 340 -2.60 -3.45 -20.87
N THR A 341 -2.65 -2.32 -20.15
CA THR A 341 -1.58 -1.92 -19.22
C THR A 341 -1.34 -3.02 -18.18
N GLY A 342 -2.39 -3.53 -17.54
CA GLY A 342 -2.27 -4.63 -16.57
C GLY A 342 -1.75 -5.93 -17.21
N LEU A 343 -2.23 -6.27 -18.40
CA LEU A 343 -1.77 -7.44 -19.16
C LEU A 343 -0.27 -7.37 -19.46
N LEU A 344 0.22 -6.23 -19.95
CA LEU A 344 1.64 -6.02 -20.28
C LEU A 344 2.51 -6.14 -19.03
N LEU A 345 2.10 -5.55 -17.90
CA LEU A 345 2.78 -5.72 -16.62
C LEU A 345 2.84 -7.20 -16.20
N SER A 346 1.77 -7.94 -16.41
CA SER A 346 1.74 -9.38 -16.12
C SER A 346 2.64 -10.19 -17.05
N ILE A 347 2.72 -9.85 -18.34
CA ILE A 347 3.63 -10.50 -19.30
C ILE A 347 5.08 -10.28 -18.87
N LEU A 348 5.47 -9.04 -18.57
CA LEU A 348 6.85 -8.70 -18.17
C LEU A 348 7.29 -9.36 -16.85
N THR A 349 6.34 -9.64 -15.96
CA THR A 349 6.62 -10.23 -14.64
C THR A 349 6.44 -11.75 -14.59
N THR A 350 5.96 -12.37 -15.67
CA THR A 350 5.83 -13.83 -15.78
C THR A 350 7.15 -14.41 -16.30
N PRO A 351 7.80 -15.35 -15.56
CA PRO A 351 9.03 -15.97 -16.03
C PRO A 351 8.77 -16.68 -17.36
N ALA A 352 9.67 -16.52 -18.33
CA ALA A 352 9.64 -17.35 -19.53
C ALA A 352 9.72 -18.81 -19.08
N ALA A 353 8.85 -19.67 -19.63
CA ALA A 353 8.99 -21.11 -19.41
C ALA A 353 10.40 -21.49 -19.89
N THR A 354 11.28 -21.83 -18.95
CA THR A 354 12.55 -22.46 -19.28
C THR A 354 12.19 -23.70 -20.09
N ARG A 355 12.49 -23.68 -21.40
CA ARG A 355 12.46 -24.89 -22.21
C ARG A 355 13.36 -25.87 -21.47
N ALA A 356 12.78 -26.96 -20.96
CA ALA A 356 13.58 -28.12 -20.61
C ALA A 356 14.25 -28.53 -21.91
N GLU A 357 15.55 -28.27 -22.03
CA GLU A 357 16.37 -28.90 -23.05
C GLU A 357 16.31 -30.40 -22.76
N THR A 358 15.56 -31.11 -23.61
CA THR A 358 15.53 -32.57 -23.71
C THR A 358 16.76 -33.08 -24.42
#